data_AF-A0A0B7BTF7-F1
#
_entry.id   AF-A0A0B7BTF7-F1
#
_cell.length_a   1.000
_cell.length_b   1.000
_cell.length_c   1.000
_cell.angle_alpha   90.00
_cell.angle_beta   90.00
_cell.angle_gamma   90.00
#
_symmetry.space_group_name_H-M   'P 1'
#
loop_
_entity.id
_entity.type
_entity.pdbx_description
1 polymer ?
#
loop_
_entity_poly.entity_id
_entity_poly.type
_entity_poly.pdbx_seq_one_letter_code
_entity_poly.pdbx_strand_id
1 'polypeptide(L)'
;GICVMLRVLHYFASVNRAGELTEIDRKRLNHLKQQEKAQTVNASIFEKEISRQELEQALKKLKLRKSPGPDKIHNEMLLNLGPIGKVAVLHLINMTWRNGMLPKAWRSAHIIPILKNTKPPGEPRSYRPISLTSCLGKLAEKIVNCRLYWFLESTNTLPRTGGI
;
A
#
# COMPACT_ATOMS: atom_id res chain seq x y z
N GLY A 1 -11.03 -16.28 2.33
CA GLY A 1 -9.90 -15.62 3.04
C GLY A 1 -10.18 -15.27 4.50
N ILE A 2 -11.43 -15.12 4.94
CA ILE A 2 -11.81 -14.67 6.31
C ILE A 2 -12.01 -15.84 7.32
N CYS A 3 -11.93 -17.10 6.86
CA CYS A 3 -12.43 -18.27 7.62
C CYS A 3 -11.45 -18.91 8.63
N VAL A 4 -10.18 -18.48 8.68
CA VAL A 4 -9.16 -19.12 9.54
C VAL A 4 -8.91 -18.35 10.84
N MET A 5 -9.10 -17.02 10.84
CA MET A 5 -8.85 -16.16 12.01
C MET A 5 -9.95 -16.26 13.08
N LEU A 6 -11.20 -16.55 12.68
CA LEU A 6 -12.33 -16.76 13.60
C LEU A 6 -12.25 -18.08 14.39
N ARG A 7 -11.53 -19.10 13.91
CA ARG A 7 -11.40 -20.39 14.62
C ARG A 7 -10.43 -20.31 15.80
N VAL A 8 -9.40 -19.47 15.70
CA VAL A 8 -8.41 -19.27 16.75
C VAL A 8 -9.04 -18.56 17.96
N LEU A 9 -9.90 -17.56 17.72
CA LEU A 9 -10.64 -16.86 18.78
C LEU A 9 -11.63 -17.76 19.53
N HIS A 10 -12.35 -18.64 18.81
CA HIS A 10 -13.25 -19.62 19.44
C HIS A 10 -12.49 -20.69 20.25
N TYR A 11 -11.31 -21.11 19.78
CA TYR A 11 -10.45 -22.04 20.51
C TYR A 11 -9.98 -21.46 21.84
N PHE A 12 -9.48 -20.22 21.87
CA PHE A 12 -9.06 -19.57 23.12
C PHE A 12 -10.21 -19.28 24.09
N ALA A 13 -11.43 -19.01 23.58
CA ALA A 13 -12.62 -18.89 24.41
C ALA A 13 -13.01 -20.21 25.10
N SER A 14 -12.71 -21.36 24.49
CA SER A 14 -13.01 -22.69 25.02
C SER A 14 -12.01 -23.20 26.07
N VAL A 15 -10.81 -22.63 26.12
CA VAL A 15 -9.71 -23.07 27.00
C VAL A 15 -9.79 -22.45 28.40
N ASN A 16 -10.48 -21.32 28.57
CA ASN A 16 -10.67 -20.70 29.89
C ASN A 16 -11.85 -21.33 30.65
N ARG A 17 -11.63 -22.54 31.18
CA ARG A 17 -12.43 -23.05 32.30
C ARG A 17 -11.85 -22.49 33.60
N ALA A 18 -12.72 -21.88 34.41
CA ALA A 18 -12.44 -20.89 35.43
C ALA A 18 -11.43 -21.29 36.54
N GLY A 19 -10.41 -20.46 36.71
CA GLY A 19 -9.75 -20.20 37.99
C GLY A 19 -9.90 -18.70 38.31
N GLU A 20 -9.94 -18.32 39.60
CA GLU A 20 -10.10 -16.92 40.01
C GLU A 20 -8.95 -16.05 39.50
N LEU A 21 -9.26 -15.16 38.54
CA LEU A 21 -8.29 -14.20 38.01
C LEU A 21 -7.91 -13.20 39.11
N THR A 22 -6.61 -13.09 39.38
CA THR A 22 -6.09 -12.01 40.22
C THR A 22 -6.33 -10.65 39.56
N GLU A 23 -6.35 -9.58 40.36
CA GLU A 23 -6.55 -8.22 39.85
C GLU A 23 -5.48 -7.81 38.83
N ILE A 24 -4.26 -8.34 38.98
CA ILE A 24 -3.14 -8.14 38.06
C ILE A 24 -3.41 -8.83 36.71
N ASP A 25 -3.94 -10.05 36.73
CA ASP A 25 -4.29 -10.79 35.52
C ASP A 25 -5.44 -10.12 34.76
N ARG A 26 -6.42 -9.54 35.48
CA ARG A 26 -7.50 -8.75 34.88
C ARG A 26 -6.98 -7.49 34.20
N LYS A 27 -6.03 -6.77 34.82
CA LYS A 27 -5.37 -5.59 34.22
C LYS A 27 -4.56 -5.97 32.99
N ARG A 28 -3.78 -7.06 33.04
CA ARG A 28 -3.03 -7.59 31.88
C ARG A 28 -3.95 -8.00 30.74
N LEU A 29 -5.04 -8.71 31.03
CA LEU A 29 -6.03 -9.12 30.04
C LEU A 29 -6.71 -7.91 29.37
N ASN A 30 -7.04 -6.86 30.13
CA ASN A 30 -7.62 -5.64 29.57
C ASN A 30 -6.62 -4.88 28.69
N HIS A 31 -5.34 -4.87 29.06
CA HIS A 31 -4.28 -4.28 28.24
C HIS A 31 -4.07 -5.05 26.93
N LEU A 32 -4.02 -6.38 26.99
CA LEU A 32 -3.95 -7.25 25.81
C LEU A 32 -5.18 -7.07 24.90
N LYS A 33 -6.39 -7.04 25.47
CA LYS A 33 -7.62 -6.76 24.70
C LYS A 33 -7.62 -5.38 24.05
N GLN A 34 -7.07 -4.35 24.72
CA GLN A 34 -6.90 -3.03 24.12
C GLN A 34 -5.88 -3.04 22.98
N GLN A 35 -4.77 -3.75 23.14
CA GLN A 35 -3.77 -3.94 22.09
C GLN A 35 -4.35 -4.69 20.89
N GLU A 36 -5.06 -5.81 21.12
CA GLU A 36 -5.76 -6.57 20.08
C GLU A 36 -6.82 -5.71 19.38
N LYS A 37 -7.58 -4.90 20.11
CA LYS A 37 -8.60 -4.02 19.53
C LYS A 37 -7.99 -2.91 18.69
N ALA A 38 -6.90 -2.28 19.15
CA ALA A 38 -6.16 -1.30 18.36
C ALA A 38 -5.58 -1.93 17.09
N GLN A 39 -5.03 -3.14 17.19
CA GLN A 39 -4.51 -3.90 16.04
C GLN A 39 -5.63 -4.28 15.05
N THR A 40 -6.82 -4.63 15.56
CA THR A 40 -8.01 -4.94 14.75
C THR A 40 -8.54 -3.71 14.02
N VAL A 41 -8.61 -2.55 14.70
CA VAL A 41 -8.99 -1.27 14.08
C VAL A 41 -7.98 -0.88 12.99
N ASN A 42 -6.68 -1.05 13.26
CA ASN A 42 -5.64 -0.73 12.29
C ASN A 42 -5.69 -1.66 11.07
N ALA A 43 -5.97 -2.95 11.25
CA ALA A 43 -6.13 -3.90 10.14
C ALA A 43 -7.35 -3.60 9.26
N SER A 44 -8.41 -3.02 9.84
CA SER A 44 -9.64 -2.66 9.10
C SER A 44 -9.42 -1.66 7.95
N ILE A 45 -8.30 -0.92 7.93
CA ILE A 45 -7.98 0.01 6.83
C ILE A 45 -7.82 -0.73 5.50
N PHE A 46 -7.37 -1.98 5.52
CA PHE A 46 -7.17 -2.79 4.32
C PHE A 46 -8.48 -3.43 3.81
N GLU A 47 -9.51 -3.46 4.63
CA GLU A 47 -10.83 -4.00 4.26
C GLU A 47 -11.68 -2.96 3.50
N LYS A 48 -11.35 -1.67 3.62
CA LYS A 48 -12.07 -0.57 2.99
C LYS A 48 -11.59 -0.32 1.56
N GLU A 49 -12.50 0.10 0.68
CA GLU A 49 -12.13 0.61 -0.64
C GLU A 49 -11.26 1.88 -0.55
N ILE A 50 -10.50 2.18 -1.59
CA ILE A 50 -9.79 3.46 -1.72
C ILE A 50 -10.82 4.58 -1.84
N SER A 51 -10.63 5.61 -1.01
CA SER A 51 -11.47 6.80 -1.01
C SER A 51 -11.01 7.81 -2.05
N ARG A 52 -11.92 8.71 -2.45
CA ARG A 52 -11.58 9.85 -3.30
C ARG A 52 -10.52 10.76 -2.65
N GLN A 53 -10.54 10.90 -1.33
CA GLN A 53 -9.58 11.73 -0.60
C GLN A 53 -8.16 11.18 -0.74
N GLU A 54 -7.98 9.87 -0.61
CA GLU A 54 -6.68 9.21 -0.81
C GLU A 54 -6.16 9.38 -2.23
N LEU A 55 -7.06 9.25 -3.23
CA LEU A 55 -6.70 9.51 -4.63
C LEU A 55 -6.23 10.95 -4.84
N GLU A 56 -6.98 11.93 -4.36
CA GLU A 56 -6.63 13.36 -4.51
C GLU A 56 -5.31 13.69 -3.78
N GLN A 57 -5.07 13.12 -2.60
CA GLN A 57 -3.81 13.28 -1.88
C GLN A 57 -2.63 12.67 -2.65
N ALA A 58 -2.83 11.50 -3.26
CA ALA A 58 -1.79 10.84 -4.06
C ALA A 58 -1.49 11.62 -5.36
N LEU A 59 -2.53 12.13 -6.04
CA LEU A 59 -2.41 12.98 -7.23
C LEU A 59 -1.59 14.23 -6.94
N LYS A 60 -1.87 14.94 -5.85
CA LYS A 60 -1.11 16.14 -5.43
C LYS A 60 0.39 15.87 -5.23
N LYS A 61 0.77 14.63 -4.92
CA LYS A 61 2.16 14.22 -4.70
C LYS A 61 2.84 13.68 -5.97
N LEU A 62 2.20 13.74 -7.14
CA LEU A 62 2.83 13.33 -8.41
C LEU A 62 3.88 14.35 -8.83
N LYS A 63 5.05 13.86 -9.26
CA LYS A 63 6.11 14.70 -9.83
C LYS A 63 5.88 14.85 -11.33
N LEU A 64 5.91 16.08 -11.83
CA LEU A 64 5.82 16.37 -13.26
C LEU A 64 7.09 15.96 -14.01
N ARG A 65 7.01 15.96 -15.35
CA ARG A 65 8.09 15.69 -16.31
C ARG A 65 8.74 14.32 -16.11
N LYS A 66 7.92 13.34 -15.74
CA LYS A 66 8.32 11.94 -15.65
C LYS A 66 7.99 11.24 -16.97
N SER A 67 8.91 10.38 -17.41
CA SER A 67 8.66 9.52 -18.58
C SER A 67 7.55 8.52 -18.28
N PRO A 68 6.62 8.29 -19.23
CA PRO A 68 5.51 7.37 -19.05
C PRO A 68 5.98 5.92 -19.17
N GLY A 69 5.13 5.00 -18.72
CA GLY A 69 5.29 3.57 -18.96
C GLY A 69 4.82 3.14 -20.36
N PRO A 70 4.65 1.83 -20.58
CA PRO A 70 4.17 1.31 -21.86
C PRO A 70 2.77 1.75 -22.27
N ASP A 71 1.95 2.17 -21.30
CA ASP A 71 0.61 2.73 -21.53
C ASP A 71 0.61 4.16 -22.06
N LYS A 72 1.77 4.83 -22.09
CA LYS A 72 1.93 6.23 -22.56
C LYS A 72 1.11 7.23 -21.72
N ILE A 73 0.66 6.85 -20.53
CA ILE A 73 -0.07 7.74 -19.63
C ILE A 73 0.96 8.56 -18.84
N HIS A 74 0.85 9.88 -18.94
CA HIS A 74 1.70 10.82 -18.22
C HIS A 74 1.08 11.29 -16.90
N ASN A 75 1.92 11.72 -15.96
CA ASN A 75 1.45 12.30 -14.69
C ASN A 75 0.62 13.57 -14.91
N GLU A 76 0.99 14.36 -15.91
CA GLU A 76 0.29 15.57 -16.36
C GLU A 76 -1.16 15.25 -16.76
N MET A 77 -1.37 14.13 -17.46
CA MET A 77 -2.71 13.71 -17.87
C MET A 77 -3.57 13.40 -16.64
N LEU A 78 -3.00 12.69 -15.65
CA LEU A 78 -3.71 12.32 -14.41
C LEU A 78 -4.08 13.54 -13.57
N LEU A 79 -3.19 14.55 -13.51
CA LEU A 79 -3.44 15.80 -12.79
C LEU A 79 -4.52 16.65 -13.46
N ASN A 80 -4.57 16.64 -14.79
CA ASN A 80 -5.54 17.41 -15.58
C ASN A 80 -6.88 16.69 -15.79
N LEU A 81 -7.10 15.53 -15.15
CA LEU A 81 -8.39 14.85 -15.23
C LEU A 81 -9.50 15.70 -14.59
N GLY A 82 -10.59 15.87 -15.34
CA GLY A 82 -11.84 16.39 -14.79
C GLY A 82 -12.48 15.43 -13.77
N PRO A 83 -13.56 15.85 -13.09
CA PRO A 83 -14.21 15.07 -12.04
C PRO A 83 -14.60 13.64 -12.48
N ILE A 84 -15.15 13.50 -13.69
CA ILE A 84 -15.55 12.20 -14.26
C ILE A 84 -14.31 11.30 -14.46
N GLY A 85 -13.22 11.86 -14.99
CA GLY A 85 -11.98 11.13 -15.20
C GLY A 85 -11.37 10.62 -13.89
N LYS A 86 -11.42 11.44 -12.83
CA LYS A 86 -10.97 11.03 -11.49
C LYS A 86 -11.85 9.92 -10.90
N VAL A 87 -13.16 9.96 -11.12
CA VAL A 87 -14.07 8.87 -10.73
C VAL A 87 -13.73 7.58 -11.48
N ALA A 88 -13.46 7.65 -12.79
CA ALA A 88 -13.06 6.48 -13.57
C ALA A 88 -11.74 5.87 -13.08
N VAL A 89 -10.74 6.73 -12.77
CA VAL A 89 -9.47 6.28 -12.18
C VAL A 89 -9.69 5.63 -10.82
N LEU A 90 -10.50 6.23 -9.94
CA LEU A 90 -10.82 5.67 -8.63
C LEU A 90 -11.50 4.31 -8.78
N HIS A 91 -12.47 4.20 -9.68
CA HIS A 91 -13.17 2.96 -9.96
C HIS A 91 -12.21 1.86 -10.43
N LEU A 92 -11.31 2.19 -11.37
CA LEU A 92 -10.29 1.26 -11.84
C LEU A 92 -9.39 0.79 -10.68
N ILE A 93 -8.89 1.70 -9.86
CA ILE A 93 -8.06 1.36 -8.70
C ILE A 93 -8.83 0.45 -7.73
N ASN A 94 -10.09 0.76 -7.42
CA ASN A 94 -10.91 -0.07 -6.53
C ASN A 94 -11.26 -1.44 -7.12
N MET A 95 -11.38 -1.56 -8.44
CA MET A 95 -11.47 -2.87 -9.08
C MET A 95 -10.19 -3.68 -8.87
N THR A 96 -9.02 -3.07 -9.06
CA THR A 96 -7.74 -3.76 -8.82
C THR A 96 -7.55 -4.15 -7.35
N TRP A 97 -7.98 -3.28 -6.43
CA TRP A 97 -7.93 -3.49 -4.98
C TRP A 97 -8.80 -4.68 -4.55
N ARG A 98 -10.07 -4.73 -5.00
CA ARG A 98 -11.01 -5.80 -4.65
C ARG A 98 -10.62 -7.15 -5.23
N ASN A 99 -10.18 -7.16 -6.49
CA ASN A 99 -9.94 -8.40 -7.22
C ASN A 99 -8.52 -8.94 -7.03
N GLY A 100 -7.59 -8.14 -6.49
CA GLY A 100 -6.17 -8.48 -6.43
C GLY A 100 -5.51 -8.63 -7.81
N MET A 101 -6.15 -8.11 -8.87
CA MET A 101 -5.71 -8.25 -10.25
C MET A 101 -5.26 -6.91 -10.82
N LEU A 102 -4.01 -6.84 -11.25
CA LEU A 102 -3.43 -5.64 -11.86
C LEU A 102 -3.58 -5.67 -13.40
N PRO A 103 -3.93 -4.52 -14.03
CA PRO A 103 -3.90 -4.37 -15.48
C PRO A 103 -2.55 -4.78 -16.05
N LYS A 104 -2.57 -5.42 -17.23
CA LYS A 104 -1.33 -5.88 -17.90
C LYS A 104 -0.32 -4.75 -18.07
N ALA A 105 -0.80 -3.55 -18.41
CA ALA A 105 0.02 -2.36 -18.57
C ALA A 105 0.74 -1.93 -17.28
N TRP A 106 0.14 -2.15 -16.10
CA TRP A 106 0.77 -1.81 -14.82
C TRP A 106 1.84 -2.82 -14.42
N ARG A 107 1.74 -4.06 -14.91
CA ARG A 107 2.72 -5.14 -14.69
C ARG A 107 3.86 -5.15 -15.72
N SER A 108 3.83 -4.23 -16.68
CA SER A 108 4.82 -4.16 -17.77
C SER A 108 5.69 -2.92 -17.63
N ALA A 109 6.93 -2.99 -18.13
CA ALA A 109 7.87 -1.87 -18.10
C ALA A 109 8.66 -1.78 -19.40
N HIS A 110 9.00 -0.56 -19.83
CA HIS A 110 10.06 -0.36 -20.80
C HIS A 110 11.41 -0.29 -20.08
N ILE A 111 12.34 -1.16 -20.46
CA ILE A 111 13.70 -1.16 -19.91
C ILE A 111 14.58 -0.28 -20.79
N ILE A 112 15.04 0.84 -20.22
CA ILE A 112 15.94 1.77 -20.91
C ILE A 112 17.33 1.68 -20.27
N PRO A 113 18.38 1.26 -21.01
CA PRO A 113 19.74 1.27 -20.49
C PRO A 113 20.28 2.71 -20.47
N ILE A 114 20.70 3.19 -19.29
CA ILE A 114 21.37 4.50 -19.15
C ILE A 114 22.86 4.29 -18.91
N LEU A 115 23.70 4.97 -19.69
CA LEU A 115 25.15 4.91 -19.53
C LEU A 115 25.59 5.48 -18.17
N LYS A 116 26.51 4.80 -17.49
CA LYS A 116 27.18 5.31 -16.30
C LYS A 116 28.19 6.38 -16.73
N ASN A 117 28.19 7.53 -16.05
CA ASN A 117 28.95 8.73 -16.43
C ASN A 117 30.47 8.51 -16.63
N THR A 118 31.03 7.40 -16.14
CA THR A 118 32.47 7.12 -16.13
C THR A 118 32.87 5.85 -16.88
N LYS A 119 31.94 5.17 -17.56
CA LYS A 119 32.20 3.87 -18.20
C LYS A 119 32.09 3.90 -19.72
N PRO A 120 32.88 3.08 -20.45
CA PRO A 120 32.89 3.08 -21.91
C PRO A 120 31.57 2.52 -22.49
N PRO A 121 31.00 3.13 -23.55
CA PRO A 121 29.70 2.70 -24.11
C PRO A 121 29.74 1.33 -24.81
N GLY A 122 30.91 0.81 -25.15
CA GLY A 122 31.05 -0.49 -25.84
C GLY A 122 30.78 -1.71 -24.95
N GLU A 123 30.67 -1.55 -23.63
CA GLU A 123 30.47 -2.65 -22.70
C GLU A 123 29.06 -2.67 -22.11
N PRO A 124 28.33 -3.80 -22.14
CA PRO A 124 27.01 -3.91 -21.51
C PRO A 124 27.00 -3.54 -20.01
N ARG A 125 28.10 -3.81 -19.29
CA ARG A 125 28.26 -3.50 -17.86
C ARG A 125 28.31 -1.99 -17.55
N SER A 126 28.51 -1.16 -18.58
CA SER A 126 28.54 0.29 -18.49
C SER A 126 27.17 0.92 -18.32
N TYR A 127 26.10 0.16 -18.55
CA TYR A 127 24.75 0.66 -18.43
C TYR A 127 24.12 0.29 -17.08
N ARG A 128 23.17 1.13 -16.64
CA ARG A 128 22.20 0.82 -15.58
C ARG A 128 20.82 0.70 -16.23
N PRO A 129 20.12 -0.45 -16.10
CA PRO A 129 18.76 -0.55 -16.59
C PRO A 129 17.84 0.32 -15.72
N ILE A 130 16.99 1.13 -16.33
CA ILE A 130 15.86 1.77 -15.65
C ILE A 130 14.55 1.20 -16.18
N SER A 131 13.61 0.97 -15.26
CA SER A 131 12.27 0.46 -15.58
C SER A 131 11.27 1.61 -15.63
N LEU A 132 10.77 1.92 -16.82
CA LEU A 132 9.66 2.85 -17.01
C LEU A 132 8.34 2.07 -16.90
N THR A 133 7.75 2.10 -15.71
CA THR A 133 6.43 1.51 -15.41
C THR A 133 5.31 2.54 -15.47
N SER A 134 4.07 2.06 -15.61
CA SER A 134 2.83 2.87 -15.67
C SER A 134 2.75 3.95 -14.59
N CYS A 135 2.46 5.18 -15.00
CA CYS A 135 2.19 6.29 -14.07
C CYS A 135 0.93 6.03 -13.22
N LEU A 136 -0.09 5.41 -13.82
CA LEU A 136 -1.33 5.08 -13.12
C LEU A 136 -1.14 3.94 -12.12
N GLY A 137 -0.32 2.93 -12.48
CA GLY A 137 0.10 1.89 -11.55
C GLY A 137 0.87 2.46 -10.35
N LYS A 138 1.84 3.35 -10.60
CA LYS A 138 2.57 4.08 -9.55
C LYS A 138 1.67 4.93 -8.65
N LEU A 139 0.59 5.50 -9.20
CA LEU A 139 -0.39 6.23 -8.42
C LEU A 139 -1.11 5.30 -7.43
N ALA A 140 -1.56 4.13 -7.90
CA ALA A 140 -2.18 3.12 -7.05
C ALA A 140 -1.21 2.60 -5.97
N GLU A 141 0.04 2.27 -6.35
CA GLU A 141 1.10 1.87 -5.42
C GLU A 141 1.33 2.91 -4.33
N LYS A 142 1.34 4.20 -4.69
CA LYS A 142 1.52 5.29 -3.72
C LYS A 142 0.40 5.33 -2.68
N ILE A 143 -0.85 5.09 -3.10
CA ILE A 143 -2.00 5.05 -2.17
C ILE A 143 -1.85 3.86 -1.21
N VAL A 144 -1.53 2.67 -1.73
CA VAL A 144 -1.31 1.48 -0.90
C VAL A 144 -0.15 1.68 0.06
N ASN A 145 0.94 2.28 -0.40
CA ASN A 145 2.09 2.59 0.44
C ASN A 145 1.73 3.57 1.56
N CYS A 146 0.87 4.56 1.31
CA CYS A 146 0.39 5.45 2.37
C CYS A 146 -0.41 4.70 3.44
N ARG A 147 -1.30 3.76 3.06
CA ARG A 147 -2.02 2.91 4.02
C ARG A 147 -1.08 2.03 4.82
N LEU A 148 -0.12 1.40 4.14
CA LEU A 148 0.86 0.53 4.78
C LEU A 148 1.72 1.31 5.77
N TYR A 149 2.23 2.47 5.38
CA TYR A 149 3.05 3.31 6.24
C TYR A 149 2.27 3.77 7.48
N TRP A 150 1.03 4.24 7.31
CA TRP A 150 0.15 4.59 8.43
C TRP A 150 -0.10 3.39 9.36
N PHE A 151 -0.35 2.21 8.79
CA PHE A 151 -0.54 0.99 9.57
C PHE A 151 0.71 0.67 10.40
N LEU A 152 1.89 0.67 9.76
CA LEU A 152 3.15 0.34 10.42
C LEU A 152 3.57 1.35 11.50
N GLU A 153 3.28 2.63 11.31
CA GLU A 153 3.49 3.66 12.33
C GLU A 153 2.51 3.49 13.50
N SER A 154 1.24 3.22 13.22
CA SER A 154 0.21 3.02 14.26
C SER A 154 0.40 1.73 15.07
N THR A 155 1.04 0.71 14.50
CA THR A 155 1.42 -0.52 15.21
C THR A 155 2.80 -0.46 15.85
N ASN A 156 3.52 0.68 15.74
CA ASN A 156 4.87 0.89 16.29
C ASN A 156 5.88 -0.21 15.86
N THR A 157 5.64 -0.81 14.69
CA THR A 157 6.45 -1.91 14.14
C THR A 157 7.69 -1.41 13.40
N LEU A 158 7.67 -0.15 12.95
CA LEU A 158 8.87 0.50 12.44
C LEU A 158 9.69 1.03 13.61
N PRO A 159 10.99 0.70 13.72
CA PRO A 159 11.85 1.39 14.66
C PRO A 159 11.80 2.88 14.32
N ARG A 160 11.58 3.75 15.33
CA ARG A 160 11.55 5.21 15.17
C ARG A 160 12.88 5.68 14.57
N THR A 161 12.97 5.66 13.25
CA THR A 161 14.03 6.27 12.49
C THR A 161 13.45 7.59 12.04
N GLY A 162 14.00 8.67 12.59
CA GLY A 162 13.51 10.02 12.36
C GLY A 162 13.41 10.34 10.87
N GLY A 163 12.32 11.03 10.55
CA GLY A 163 11.99 11.80 9.34
C GLY A 163 12.88 11.67 8.11
N ILE A 164 12.21 11.43 6.98
CA ILE A 164 12.67 11.87 5.65
C ILE A 164 11.73 12.92 5.12
#